data_AF-A0A9C9N055-F1
#
_entry.id   AF-A0A9C9N055-F1
#
_cell.length_a   1.000
_cell.length_b   1.000
_cell.length_c   1.000
_cell.angle_alpha   90.00
_cell.angle_beta   90.00
_cell.angle_gamma   90.00
#
_symmetry.space_group_name_H-M   'P 1'
#
loop_
_entity.id
_entity.type
_entity.pdbx_description
1 polymer ?
#
loop_
_entity_poly.entity_id
_entity_poly.type
_entity_poly.pdbx_seq_one_letter_code
_entity_poly.pdbx_strand_id
1 'polypeptide(L)'
;MEAEAEKLRDKHESSRTTLRNRIERTQKMVDDRRATVQRRGLETLGSAGELALSMVTKRRRSVSTTLSKQRMAQQAKDDLKQKELELRQLTDQWHKAEEDFKEQLGDLEEKWSKIAYDIREESLSPYKKDVINEVFGIAWMPCYVLEQDGQPRLVPAWDSTEKTK
;
A
#
# COMPACT_ATOMS: atom_id res chain seq x y z
N MET A 1 0.98 -6.52 11.51
CA MET A 1 0.98 -5.14 10.98
C MET A 1 2.06 -4.93 9.92
N GLU A 2 3.35 -4.93 10.26
CA GLU A 2 4.44 -4.55 9.33
C GLU A 2 4.49 -5.37 8.04
N ALA A 3 4.39 -6.70 8.13
CA ALA A 3 4.43 -7.58 6.95
C ALA A 3 3.21 -7.45 6.01
N GLU A 4 2.05 -7.00 6.51
CA GLU A 4 0.87 -6.75 5.65
C GLU A 4 0.97 -5.37 4.97
N ALA A 5 1.48 -4.37 5.69
CA ALA A 5 1.71 -3.03 5.15
C ALA A 5 2.81 -3.02 4.08
N GLU A 6 3.88 -3.81 4.27
CA GLU A 6 4.95 -3.98 3.28
C GLU A 6 4.43 -4.62 1.99
N LYS A 7 3.66 -5.71 2.07
CA LYS A 7 3.03 -6.33 0.89
C LYS A 7 2.11 -5.37 0.13
N LEU A 8 1.40 -4.49 0.84
CA LEU A 8 0.53 -3.48 0.22
C LEU A 8 1.36 -2.43 -0.52
N ARG A 9 2.46 -1.97 0.09
CA ARG A 9 3.42 -1.04 -0.51
C ARG A 9 4.05 -1.63 -1.77
N ASP A 10 4.49 -2.87 -1.74
CA ASP A 10 5.13 -3.54 -2.89
C ASP A 10 4.18 -3.64 -4.09
N LYS A 11 2.93 -4.06 -3.84
CA LYS A 11 1.89 -4.14 -4.88
C LYS A 11 1.61 -2.76 -5.49
N HIS A 12 1.54 -1.74 -4.65
CA HIS A 12 1.31 -0.38 -5.10
C HIS A 12 2.51 0.19 -5.87
N GLU A 13 3.73 -0.07 -5.43
CA GLU A 13 4.95 0.36 -6.13
C GLU A 13 5.09 -0.27 -7.52
N SER A 14 4.79 -1.57 -7.65
CA SER A 14 4.76 -2.25 -8.96
C SER A 14 3.72 -1.61 -9.91
N SER A 15 2.51 -1.38 -9.39
CA SER A 15 1.42 -0.75 -10.15
C SER A 15 1.76 0.69 -10.57
N ARG A 16 2.34 1.48 -9.65
CA ARG A 16 2.84 2.83 -9.93
C ARG A 16 3.92 2.81 -10.99
N THR A 17 4.92 1.94 -10.87
CA THR A 17 6.00 1.85 -11.85
C THR A 17 5.45 1.58 -13.26
N THR A 18 4.45 0.72 -13.36
CA THR A 18 3.77 0.42 -14.62
C THR A 18 3.04 1.64 -15.19
N LEU A 19 2.26 2.35 -14.37
CA LEU A 19 1.54 3.56 -14.79
C LEU A 19 2.50 4.70 -15.17
N ARG A 20 3.54 4.93 -14.38
CA ARG A 20 4.59 5.93 -14.66
C ARG A 20 5.25 5.67 -16.01
N ASN A 21 5.69 4.44 -16.25
CA ASN A 21 6.31 4.06 -17.52
C ASN A 21 5.35 4.29 -18.70
N ARG A 22 4.05 4.06 -18.51
CA ARG A 22 3.04 4.31 -19.53
C ARG A 22 2.83 5.81 -19.77
N ILE A 23 2.73 6.61 -18.71
CA ILE A 23 2.63 8.07 -18.79
C ILE A 23 3.82 8.65 -19.52
N GLU A 24 5.05 8.27 -19.17
CA GLU A 24 6.27 8.76 -19.81
C GLU A 24 6.32 8.41 -21.30
N ARG A 25 5.91 7.19 -21.67
CA ARG A 25 5.80 6.79 -23.08
C ARG A 25 4.75 7.62 -23.82
N THR A 26 3.57 7.81 -23.24
CA THR A 26 2.50 8.59 -23.85
C THR A 26 2.88 10.07 -23.96
N GLN A 27 3.57 10.64 -22.98
CA GLN A 27 4.08 12.01 -23.03
C GLN A 27 5.04 12.20 -24.22
N LYS A 28 6.01 11.29 -24.40
CA LYS A 28 6.90 11.33 -25.58
C LYS A 28 6.11 11.27 -26.88
N MET A 29 5.08 10.43 -26.96
CA MET A 29 4.20 10.37 -28.14
C MET A 29 3.44 11.68 -28.37
N VAL A 30 2.97 12.36 -27.31
CA VAL A 30 2.33 13.67 -27.41
C VAL A 30 3.31 14.70 -27.97
N ASP A 31 4.56 14.70 -27.50
CA ASP A 31 5.60 15.62 -27.97
C ASP A 31 5.92 15.39 -29.46
N ASP A 32 6.06 14.13 -29.89
CA ASP A 32 6.26 13.76 -31.30
C ASP A 32 5.07 14.18 -32.19
N ARG A 33 3.84 14.00 -31.71
CA ARG A 33 2.62 14.42 -32.42
C ARG A 33 2.52 15.94 -32.50
N ARG A 34 2.90 16.65 -31.44
CA ARG A 34 2.96 18.12 -31.40
C ARG A 34 3.96 18.67 -32.40
N ALA A 35 5.14 18.08 -32.50
CA ALA A 35 6.12 18.40 -33.54
C ALA A 35 5.57 18.13 -34.95
N THR A 36 4.83 17.03 -35.12
CA THR A 36 4.15 16.72 -36.40
C THR A 36 3.11 17.77 -36.78
N VAL A 37 2.29 18.22 -35.83
CA VAL A 37 1.31 19.30 -36.04
C VAL A 37 1.98 20.58 -36.48
N GLN A 38 3.08 20.98 -35.83
CA GLN A 38 3.85 22.16 -36.23
C GLN A 38 4.40 22.03 -37.66
N ARG A 39 5.03 20.90 -37.98
CA ARG A 39 5.56 20.64 -39.33
C ARG A 39 4.46 20.71 -40.39
N ARG A 40 3.32 20.03 -40.17
CA ARG A 40 2.17 20.05 -41.10
C ARG A 40 1.54 21.44 -41.21
N GLY A 41 1.56 22.22 -40.14
CA GLY A 41 1.14 23.62 -40.14
C GLY A 41 1.97 24.48 -41.08
N LEU A 42 3.31 24.36 -40.98
CA LEU A 42 4.24 25.06 -41.87
C LEU A 42 4.07 24.62 -43.34
N GLU A 43 3.94 23.31 -43.61
CA GLU A 43 3.68 22.77 -44.96
C GLU A 43 2.37 23.33 -45.56
N THR A 44 1.33 23.45 -44.73
CA THR A 44 0.03 23.99 -45.16
C THR A 44 0.14 25.47 -45.47
N LEU A 45 0.83 26.25 -44.62
CA LEU A 45 1.05 27.69 -44.82
C LEU A 45 1.86 27.94 -46.11
N GLY A 46 2.94 27.20 -46.32
CA GLY A 46 3.74 27.27 -47.54
C GLY A 46 2.93 26.93 -48.79
N SER A 47 2.10 25.89 -48.72
CA SER A 47 1.25 25.49 -49.84
C SER A 47 0.16 26.51 -50.17
N ALA A 48 -0.40 27.17 -49.15
CA ALA A 48 -1.33 28.27 -49.33
C ALA A 48 -0.65 29.48 -49.99
N GLY A 49 0.56 29.84 -49.55
CA GLY A 49 1.37 30.89 -50.17
C GLY A 49 1.73 30.58 -51.62
N GLU A 50 2.15 29.34 -51.90
CA GLU A 50 2.41 28.88 -53.27
C GLU A 50 1.18 28.93 -54.17
N LEU A 51 -0.01 28.59 -53.64
CA LEU A 51 -1.27 28.68 -54.36
C LEU A 51 -1.62 30.13 -54.67
N ALA A 52 -1.52 31.04 -53.69
CA ALA A 52 -1.76 32.46 -53.90
C ALA A 52 -0.80 33.06 -54.93
N LEU A 53 0.50 32.74 -54.84
CA LEU A 53 1.49 33.18 -55.81
C LEU A 53 1.20 32.64 -57.22
N SER A 54 0.72 31.40 -57.34
CA SER A 54 0.35 30.81 -58.63
C SER A 54 -0.84 31.49 -59.30
N MET A 55 -1.80 32.00 -58.52
CA MET A 55 -2.92 32.79 -59.04
C MET A 55 -2.46 34.15 -59.58
N VAL A 56 -1.54 34.82 -58.89
CA VAL A 56 -0.97 36.10 -59.32
C VAL A 56 -0.09 35.93 -60.57
N THR A 57 0.71 34.86 -60.63
CA THR A 57 1.64 34.59 -61.73
C THR A 57 1.01 33.87 -62.93
N LYS A 58 -0.32 33.67 -62.95
CA LYS A 58 -1.07 32.89 -63.97
C LYS A 58 -0.56 31.45 -64.21
N ARG A 59 0.27 30.91 -63.31
CA ARG A 59 0.82 29.56 -63.44
C ARG A 59 -0.18 28.57 -62.85
N ARG A 60 -0.62 27.56 -63.62
CA ARG A 60 -1.59 26.56 -63.14
C ARG A 60 -0.98 25.74 -61.99
N ARG A 61 -1.64 25.75 -60.82
CA ARG A 61 -1.36 24.86 -59.68
C ARG A 61 -2.64 24.16 -59.24
N SER A 62 -2.54 22.93 -58.73
CA SER A 62 -3.69 22.11 -58.36
C SER A 62 -4.23 22.48 -56.97
N VAL A 63 -5.51 22.83 -56.89
CA VAL A 63 -6.24 23.11 -55.62
C VAL A 63 -6.40 21.82 -54.79
N SER A 64 -6.48 20.66 -55.44
CA SER A 64 -6.60 19.34 -54.80
C SER A 64 -5.42 19.05 -53.87
N THR A 65 -4.21 19.47 -54.25
CA THR A 65 -3.00 19.29 -53.42
C THR A 65 -3.07 20.09 -52.12
N THR A 66 -3.56 21.33 -52.17
CA THR A 66 -3.71 22.19 -50.98
C THR A 66 -4.77 21.66 -50.02
N LEU A 67 -5.93 21.23 -50.55
CA LEU A 67 -7.00 20.62 -49.75
C LEU A 67 -6.53 19.32 -49.06
N SER A 68 -5.78 18.48 -49.76
CA SER A 68 -5.21 17.26 -49.17
C SER A 68 -4.25 17.57 -48.01
N LYS A 69 -3.39 18.59 -48.16
CA LYS A 69 -2.47 19.02 -47.09
C LYS A 69 -3.20 19.60 -45.88
N GLN A 70 -4.25 20.40 -46.11
CA GLN A 70 -5.11 20.90 -45.04
C GLN A 70 -5.79 19.76 -44.28
N ARG A 71 -6.33 18.76 -44.99
CA ARG A 71 -6.90 17.55 -44.37
C ARG A 71 -5.87 16.81 -43.52
N MET A 72 -4.66 16.61 -44.03
CA MET A 72 -3.58 15.96 -43.27
C MET A 72 -3.17 16.76 -42.02
N ALA A 73 -3.13 18.09 -42.10
CA ALA A 73 -2.84 18.94 -40.96
C ALA A 73 -3.96 18.87 -39.91
N GLN A 74 -5.22 18.80 -40.34
CA GLN A 74 -6.35 18.61 -39.43
C GLN A 74 -6.29 17.24 -38.75
N GLN A 75 -6.06 16.18 -39.51
CA GLN A 75 -5.89 14.83 -38.97
C GLN A 75 -4.76 14.78 -37.92
N ALA A 76 -3.62 15.42 -38.18
CA ALA A 76 -2.52 15.48 -37.21
C ALA A 76 -2.90 16.19 -35.90
N LYS A 77 -3.76 17.22 -35.95
CA LYS A 77 -4.27 17.90 -34.76
C LYS A 77 -5.23 17.01 -33.98
N ASP A 78 -6.07 16.26 -34.67
CA ASP A 78 -7.02 15.36 -34.03
C ASP A 78 -6.28 14.18 -33.36
N ASP A 79 -5.27 13.62 -34.02
CA ASP A 79 -4.36 12.61 -33.44
C ASP A 79 -3.66 13.12 -32.17
N LEU A 80 -3.18 14.38 -32.19
CA LEU A 80 -2.57 15.01 -31.01
C LEU A 80 -3.57 15.11 -29.86
N LYS A 81 -4.78 15.61 -30.12
CA LYS A 81 -5.84 15.73 -29.10
C LYS A 81 -6.21 14.39 -28.48
N GLN A 82 -6.32 13.34 -29.30
CA GLN A 82 -6.58 11.98 -28.81
C GLN A 82 -5.48 11.50 -27.88
N LYS A 83 -4.21 11.75 -28.21
CA LYS A 83 -3.08 11.37 -27.37
C LYS A 83 -2.96 12.21 -26.10
N GLU A 84 -3.27 13.50 -26.16
CA GLU A 84 -3.36 14.34 -24.96
C GLU A 84 -4.48 13.88 -24.02
N LEU A 85 -5.62 13.43 -24.56
CA LEU A 85 -6.69 12.83 -23.76
C LEU A 85 -6.25 11.52 -23.10
N GLU A 86 -5.57 10.64 -23.84
CA GLU A 86 -5.00 9.40 -23.28
C GLU A 86 -4.02 9.69 -22.13
N LEU A 87 -3.16 10.70 -22.30
CA LEU A 87 -2.24 11.13 -21.24
C LEU A 87 -2.98 11.63 -20.00
N ARG A 88 -4.04 12.43 -20.17
CA ARG A 88 -4.87 12.91 -19.05
C ARG A 88 -5.50 11.75 -18.31
N GLN A 89 -6.12 10.80 -19.02
CA GLN A 89 -6.73 9.62 -18.41
C GLN A 89 -5.72 8.78 -17.62
N LEU A 90 -4.49 8.62 -18.12
CA LEU A 90 -3.44 7.92 -17.38
C LEU A 90 -2.99 8.68 -16.14
N THR A 91 -2.96 10.01 -16.20
CA THR A 91 -2.63 10.88 -15.06
C THR A 91 -3.74 10.82 -14.00
N ASP A 92 -5.00 10.81 -14.42
CA ASP A 92 -6.15 10.65 -13.52
C ASP A 92 -6.13 9.27 -12.84
N GLN A 93 -5.80 8.21 -13.59
CA GLN A 93 -5.61 6.86 -13.04
C GLN A 93 -4.48 6.82 -12.02
N TRP A 94 -3.38 7.56 -12.24
CA TRP A 94 -2.29 7.68 -11.29
C TRP A 94 -2.76 8.34 -9.98
N HIS A 95 -3.48 9.45 -10.07
CA HIS A 95 -4.00 10.15 -8.89
C HIS A 95 -4.98 9.28 -8.10
N LYS A 96 -5.90 8.61 -8.80
CA LYS A 96 -6.84 7.68 -8.18
C LYS A 96 -6.13 6.52 -7.49
N ALA A 97 -5.13 5.91 -8.12
CA ALA A 97 -4.37 4.83 -7.50
C ALA A 97 -3.66 5.28 -6.21
N GLU A 98 -3.12 6.51 -6.18
CA GLU A 98 -2.47 7.07 -4.99
C GLU A 98 -3.47 7.39 -3.87
N GLU A 99 -4.70 7.79 -4.21
CA GLU A 99 -5.79 7.97 -3.26
C GLU A 99 -6.28 6.63 -2.69
N ASP A 100 -6.57 5.66 -3.56
CA ASP A 100 -6.97 4.30 -3.18
C ASP A 100 -5.93 3.64 -2.25
N PHE A 101 -4.63 3.88 -2.49
CA PHE A 101 -3.57 3.35 -1.62
C PHE A 101 -3.55 3.99 -0.24
N LYS A 102 -3.78 5.30 -0.14
CA LYS A 102 -3.87 6.00 1.15
C LYS A 102 -5.06 5.51 1.96
N GLU A 103 -6.19 5.30 1.30
CA GLU A 103 -7.40 4.73 1.92
C GLU A 103 -7.12 3.32 2.45
N GLN A 104 -6.55 2.44 1.63
CA GLN A 104 -6.22 1.07 2.04
C GLN A 104 -5.20 1.01 3.20
N LEU A 105 -4.26 1.96 3.25
CA LEU A 105 -3.32 2.05 4.37
C LEU A 105 -4.03 2.48 5.66
N GLY A 106 -4.95 3.44 5.58
CA GLY A 106 -5.79 3.88 6.70
C GLY A 106 -6.69 2.75 7.22
N ASP A 107 -7.36 2.02 6.32
CA ASP A 107 -8.19 0.86 6.68
C ASP A 107 -7.38 -0.23 7.40
N LEU A 108 -6.14 -0.46 6.95
CA LEU A 108 -5.23 -1.41 7.57
C LEU A 108 -4.85 -0.94 8.99
N GLU A 109 -4.47 0.32 9.15
CA GLU A 109 -4.15 0.90 10.46
C GLU A 109 -5.35 0.84 11.42
N GLU A 110 -6.57 1.16 10.96
CA GLU A 110 -7.78 1.06 11.77
C GLU A 110 -8.08 -0.38 12.18
N LYS A 111 -7.93 -1.34 11.26
CA LYS A 111 -8.10 -2.77 11.54
C LYS A 111 -7.12 -3.24 12.62
N TRP A 112 -5.85 -2.88 12.52
CA TRP A 112 -4.84 -3.25 13.51
C TRP A 112 -5.04 -2.54 14.85
N SER A 113 -5.51 -1.29 14.83
CA SER A 113 -5.90 -0.55 16.03
C SER A 113 -7.01 -1.27 16.79
N LYS A 114 -8.10 -1.67 16.10
CA LYS A 114 -9.21 -2.45 16.71
C LYS A 114 -8.73 -3.76 17.34
N ILE A 115 -7.82 -4.48 16.69
CA ILE A 115 -7.25 -5.72 17.23
C ILE A 115 -6.40 -5.44 18.48
N ALA A 116 -5.60 -4.37 18.48
CA ALA A 116 -4.79 -4.01 19.64
C ALA A 116 -5.63 -3.65 20.88
N TYR A 117 -6.84 -3.10 20.68
CA TYR A 117 -7.78 -2.78 21.76
C TYR A 117 -8.68 -3.95 22.19
N ASP A 118 -8.80 -5.03 21.42
CA ASP A 118 -9.51 -6.26 21.83
C ASP A 118 -8.63 -7.09 22.78
N ILE A 119 -8.38 -6.55 23.98
CA ILE A 119 -7.72 -7.26 25.07
C ILE A 119 -8.77 -8.15 25.73
N ARG A 120 -8.62 -9.46 25.61
CA ARG A 120 -9.46 -10.45 26.30
C ARG A 120 -8.70 -11.04 27.48
N GLU A 121 -9.32 -10.96 28.65
CA GLU A 121 -8.86 -11.72 29.81
C GLU A 121 -9.32 -13.18 29.66
N GLU A 122 -8.41 -14.06 29.24
CA GLU A 122 -8.64 -15.50 29.33
C GLU A 122 -8.27 -15.98 30.74
N SER A 123 -9.29 -16.44 31.49
CA SER A 123 -9.06 -17.13 32.76
C SER A 123 -8.55 -18.54 32.47
N LEU A 124 -7.22 -18.70 32.54
CA LEU A 124 -6.60 -20.02 32.50
C LEU A 124 -6.84 -20.71 33.84
N SER A 125 -7.71 -21.72 33.85
CA SER A 125 -7.81 -22.63 35.00
C SER A 125 -6.61 -23.58 34.96
N PRO A 126 -5.66 -23.52 35.92
CA PRO A 126 -4.54 -24.45 35.94
C PRO A 126 -5.06 -25.89 36.08
N TYR A 127 -4.65 -26.78 35.18
CA TYR A 127 -4.98 -28.20 35.29
C TYR A 127 -4.03 -28.85 36.30
N LYS A 128 -4.53 -29.77 37.12
CA LYS A 128 -3.71 -30.52 38.10
C LYS A 128 -2.49 -31.23 37.50
N LYS A 129 -2.55 -31.60 36.21
CA LYS A 129 -1.43 -32.21 35.46
C LYS A 129 -0.25 -31.26 35.22
N ASP A 130 -0.48 -29.95 35.26
CA ASP A 130 0.53 -28.91 34.99
C ASP A 130 1.16 -28.36 36.29
N VAL A 131 0.71 -28.85 37.46
CA VAL A 131 1.34 -28.58 38.76
C VAL A 131 2.40 -29.65 39.02
N ILE A 132 3.63 -29.37 38.60
CA ILE A 132 4.77 -30.24 38.86
C ILE A 132 5.28 -29.91 40.27
N ASN A 133 5.12 -30.86 41.20
CA ASN A 133 5.70 -30.75 42.54
C ASN A 133 7.12 -31.32 42.46
N GLU A 134 8.11 -30.47 42.19
CA GLU A 134 9.51 -30.89 42.02
C GLU A 134 10.12 -31.48 43.31
N VAL A 135 9.58 -31.11 44.47
CA VAL A 135 10.03 -31.59 45.77
C VAL A 135 8.82 -32.00 46.60
N PHE A 136 8.73 -33.28 46.93
CA PHE A 136 7.83 -33.77 47.97
C PHE A 136 8.67 -34.43 49.07
N GLY A 137 8.30 -34.17 50.33
CA GLY A 137 8.96 -34.76 51.49
C GLY A 137 7.91 -35.18 52.51
N ILE A 138 8.14 -36.33 53.14
CA ILE A 138 7.34 -36.76 54.29
C ILE A 138 8.08 -36.30 55.54
N ALA A 139 7.54 -35.30 56.23
CA ALA A 139 8.04 -34.89 57.53
C ALA A 139 7.33 -35.71 58.61
N TRP A 140 8.09 -36.54 59.32
CA TRP A 140 7.59 -37.21 60.52
C TRP A 140 7.89 -36.34 61.74
N MET A 141 6.82 -35.94 62.45
CA MET A 141 6.87 -35.11 63.64
C MET A 141 6.44 -35.96 64.85
N PRO A 142 7.37 -36.67 65.52
CA PRO A 142 7.04 -37.56 66.64
C PRO A 142 6.54 -36.77 67.85
N CYS A 143 5.49 -37.26 68.51
CA CYS A 143 4.94 -36.66 69.74
C CYS A 143 4.79 -37.74 70.82
N TYR A 144 5.06 -37.37 72.07
CA TYR A 144 4.75 -38.16 73.25
C TYR A 144 3.38 -37.76 73.80
N VAL A 145 2.65 -38.74 74.35
CA VAL A 145 1.43 -38.49 75.12
C VAL A 145 1.80 -38.58 76.60
N LEU A 146 1.63 -37.49 77.33
CA LEU A 146 1.86 -37.44 78.77
C LEU A 146 0.54 -37.10 79.48
N GLU A 147 0.25 -37.78 80.58
CA GLU A 147 -0.84 -37.38 81.46
C GLU A 147 -0.34 -36.31 82.43
N GLN A 148 -0.95 -35.13 82.38
CA GLN A 148 -0.70 -34.03 83.30
C GLN A 148 -2.05 -33.58 83.86
N ASP A 149 -2.20 -33.58 85.19
CA ASP A 149 -3.45 -33.21 85.88
C ASP A 149 -4.70 -34.01 85.42
N GLY A 150 -4.50 -35.29 85.06
CA GLY A 150 -5.58 -36.19 84.62
C GLY A 150 -6.09 -35.95 83.19
N GLN A 151 -5.37 -35.16 82.39
CA GLN A 151 -5.68 -34.93 80.98
C GLN A 151 -4.50 -35.31 80.07
N PRO A 152 -4.73 -36.00 78.94
CA PRO A 152 -3.67 -36.34 78.01
C PRO A 152 -3.20 -35.09 77.24
N ARG A 153 -1.90 -34.83 77.29
CA ARG A 153 -1.24 -33.73 76.57
C ARG A 153 -0.22 -34.28 75.58
N LEU A 154 -0.26 -33.73 74.36
CA LEU A 154 0.74 -34.01 73.33
C LEU A 154 1.94 -33.10 73.53
N VAL A 155 3.13 -33.70 73.62
CA VAL A 155 4.41 -33.00 73.72
C VAL A 155 5.29 -33.41 72.54
N PRO A 156 5.86 -32.46 71.78
CA PRO A 156 6.75 -32.80 70.68
C PRO A 156 7.98 -33.56 71.19
N ALA A 157 8.35 -34.63 70.50
CA ALA A 157 9.53 -35.45 70.81
C ALA A 157 10.83 -34.88 70.20
N TRP A 158 10.77 -33.69 69.61
CA TRP A 158 11.91 -32.90 69.18
C TRP A 158 12.07 -31.67 70.09
N ASP A 159 13.28 -31.14 70.16
CA ASP A 159 13.55 -29.94 70.93
C ASP A 159 12.87 -28.73 70.24
N SER A 160 11.77 -28.30 70.82
CA SER A 160 11.01 -27.11 70.38
C SER A 160 11.29 -25.91 71.28
N THR A 161 12.29 -25.99 72.17
CA THR A 161 12.73 -24.82 72.92
C THR A 161 13.50 -23.90 71.98
N GLU A 162 12.78 -22.96 71.37
CA GLU A 162 13.40 -21.73 70.88
C GLU A 162 14.14 -21.11 72.07
N LYS A 163 15.46 -21.26 72.08
CA LYS A 163 16.31 -20.40 72.90
C LYS A 163 16.19 -19.01 72.31
N THR A 164 15.29 -18.20 72.86
CA THR A 164 15.37 -16.75 72.70
C THR A 164 16.75 -16.32 73.20
N LYS A 165 17.62 -15.92 72.27
CA LYS A 165 18.79 -15.12 72.55
C LYS A 165 19.13 -14.25 71.35
#